data_AF-A0A534BE31-F1
#
_entry.id   AF-A0A534BE31-F1
#
_cell.length_a   1.000
_cell.length_b   1.000
_cell.length_c   1.000
_cell.angle_alpha   90.00
_cell.angle_beta   90.00
_cell.angle_gamma   90.00
#
_symmetry.space_group_name_H-M   'P 1'
#
loop_
_entity.id
_entity.type
_entity.pdbx_description
1 polymer ?
#
loop_
_entity_poly.entity_id
_entity_poly.type
_entity_poly.pdbx_seq_one_letter_code
_entity_poly.pdbx_strand_id
1 'polypeptide(L)'
;MIKTASAGSTVLGEYLLLLQKLVQGTPSEQAEIVAKAQRDYDVAPTPSRELKLALILGTPGHPVADLPRAQGLLRELMANPEMLLPAERALTFLELSLIDDHLTLEAENRRLQNDAVRADQQRMANANHRLQAELDENARLRRELEEARAKLDAIANIERSLNERKPGSTGR
;
A
#
# COMPACT_ATOMS: atom_id res chain seq x y z
N MET A 1 -20.88 -30.75 33.49
CA MET A 1 -20.96 -29.98 32.22
C MET A 1 -21.54 -28.58 32.39
N ILE A 2 -22.64 -28.37 33.13
CA ILE A 2 -23.26 -27.02 33.26
C ILE A 2 -22.34 -25.99 33.96
N LYS A 3 -21.59 -26.40 34.99
CA LYS A 3 -20.70 -25.52 35.76
C LYS A 3 -19.50 -24.98 34.96
N THR A 4 -18.91 -25.80 34.09
CA THR A 4 -17.77 -25.42 33.23
C THR A 4 -18.20 -24.52 32.07
N ALA A 5 -19.41 -24.73 31.52
CA ALA A 5 -19.98 -23.86 30.50
C ALA A 5 -20.28 -22.44 31.06
N SER A 6 -20.79 -22.35 32.29
CA SER A 6 -21.02 -21.08 32.97
C SER A 6 -19.71 -20.31 33.22
N ALA A 7 -18.65 -20.99 33.70
CA ALA A 7 -17.35 -20.35 33.91
C ALA A 7 -16.72 -19.84 32.60
N GLY A 8 -16.82 -20.62 31.51
CA GLY A 8 -16.34 -20.21 30.20
C GLY A 8 -17.07 -18.99 29.64
N SER A 9 -18.39 -18.91 29.83
CA SER A 9 -19.19 -17.76 29.40
C SER A 9 -18.83 -16.48 30.16
N THR A 10 -18.55 -16.56 31.46
CA THR A 10 -18.10 -15.41 32.26
C THR A 10 -16.75 -14.89 31.76
N VAL A 11 -15.78 -15.79 31.55
CA VAL A 11 -14.43 -15.42 31.08
C VAL A 11 -14.47 -14.78 29.69
N LEU A 12 -15.25 -15.32 28.75
CA LEU A 12 -15.45 -14.70 27.44
C LEU A 12 -16.08 -13.30 27.56
N GLY A 13 -17.07 -13.15 28.45
CA GLY A 13 -17.68 -11.86 28.74
C GLY A 13 -16.66 -10.83 29.24
N GLU A 14 -15.72 -11.24 30.08
CA GLU A 14 -14.64 -10.38 30.56
C GLU A 14 -13.70 -9.91 29.44
N TYR A 15 -13.33 -10.80 28.50
CA TYR A 15 -12.53 -10.42 27.34
C TYR A 15 -13.28 -9.44 26.42
N LEU A 16 -14.55 -9.70 26.12
CA LEU A 16 -15.35 -8.81 25.28
C LEU A 16 -15.58 -7.45 25.93
N LEU A 17 -15.84 -7.39 27.24
CA LEU A 17 -15.97 -6.13 27.98
C LEU A 17 -14.65 -5.35 27.98
N LEU A 18 -13.51 -6.04 28.07
CA LEU A 18 -12.20 -5.41 27.98
C LEU A 18 -12.00 -4.78 26.59
N LEU A 19 -12.28 -5.54 25.52
CA LEU A 19 -12.16 -5.06 24.14
C LEU A 19 -13.14 -3.91 23.85
N GLN A 20 -14.37 -3.99 24.37
CA GLN A 20 -15.31 -2.88 24.28
C GLN A 20 -14.76 -1.61 24.94
N LYS A 21 -14.21 -1.72 26.15
CA LYS A 21 -13.59 -0.59 26.85
C LYS A 21 -12.37 -0.06 26.13
N LEU A 22 -11.56 -0.93 25.52
CA LEU A 22 -10.43 -0.53 24.69
C LEU A 22 -10.90 0.27 23.48
N VAL A 23 -11.95 -0.17 22.78
CA VAL A 23 -12.41 0.53 21.57
C VAL A 23 -13.17 1.82 21.90
N GLN A 24 -13.95 1.85 22.99
CA GLN A 24 -14.85 2.96 23.32
C GLN A 24 -14.27 3.95 24.34
N GLY A 25 -13.19 3.60 25.04
CA GLY A 25 -12.58 4.42 26.08
C GLY A 25 -11.86 5.65 25.51
N THR A 26 -11.53 6.58 26.41
CA THR A 26 -10.65 7.71 26.10
C THR A 26 -9.23 7.24 25.79
N PRO A 27 -8.40 8.01 25.05
CA PRO A 27 -7.02 7.61 24.75
C PRO A 27 -6.18 7.30 26.01
N SER A 28 -6.44 7.97 27.13
CA SER A 28 -5.79 7.70 28.41
C SER A 28 -6.20 6.36 29.00
N GLU A 29 -7.50 6.03 28.98
CA GLU A 29 -8.00 4.72 29.45
C GLU A 29 -7.50 3.57 28.56
N GLN A 30 -7.46 3.79 27.24
CA GLN A 30 -6.88 2.85 26.28
C GLN A 30 -5.43 2.54 26.60
N ALA A 31 -4.62 3.59 26.81
CA ALA A 31 -3.21 3.45 27.16
C ALA A 31 -3.02 2.71 28.50
N GLU A 32 -3.87 2.98 29.49
CA GLU A 32 -3.83 2.28 30.77
C GLU A 32 -4.16 0.79 30.63
N ILE A 33 -5.20 0.45 29.86
CA ILE A 33 -5.60 -0.95 29.58
C ILE A 33 -4.44 -1.71 28.93
N VAL A 34 -3.83 -1.12 27.89
CA VAL A 34 -2.68 -1.68 27.19
C VAL A 34 -1.50 -1.88 28.14
N ALA A 35 -1.10 -0.81 28.86
CA ALA A 35 0.04 -0.84 29.75
C ALA A 35 -0.15 -1.82 30.90
N LYS A 36 -1.39 -1.98 31.39
CA LYS A 36 -1.72 -2.99 32.40
C LYS A 36 -1.59 -4.40 31.84
N ALA A 37 -2.15 -4.68 30.66
CA ALA A 37 -2.09 -6.00 30.05
C ALA A 37 -0.64 -6.42 29.74
N GLN A 38 0.17 -5.50 29.22
CA GLN A 38 1.59 -5.75 28.96
C GLN A 38 2.34 -6.05 30.27
N ARG A 39 2.18 -5.22 31.31
CA ARG A 39 2.80 -5.46 32.61
C ARG A 39 2.37 -6.78 33.23
N ASP A 40 1.09 -7.13 33.18
CA ASP A 40 0.57 -8.38 33.74
C ASP A 40 1.21 -9.59 33.05
N TYR A 41 1.38 -9.53 31.72
CA TYR A 41 2.08 -10.56 30.93
C TYR A 41 3.57 -10.63 31.29
N ASP A 42 4.26 -9.49 31.36
CA ASP A 42 5.70 -9.44 31.67
C ASP A 42 6.01 -9.96 33.08
N VAL A 43 5.11 -9.71 34.04
CA VAL A 43 5.26 -10.17 35.43
C VAL A 43 4.99 -11.67 35.57
N ALA A 44 3.95 -12.19 34.90
CA ALA A 44 3.74 -13.63 34.82
C ALA A 44 2.97 -14.00 33.53
N PRO A 45 3.62 -14.69 32.58
CA PRO A 45 3.00 -15.06 31.31
C PRO A 45 2.13 -16.31 31.48
N THR A 46 0.93 -16.13 32.02
CA THR A 46 -0.07 -17.20 32.06
C THR A 46 -0.86 -17.23 30.74
N PRO A 47 -1.41 -18.39 30.32
CA PRO A 47 -2.16 -18.50 29.08
C PRO A 47 -3.29 -17.47 28.93
N SER A 48 -4.04 -17.18 30.00
CA SER A 48 -5.10 -16.16 29.97
C SER A 48 -4.56 -14.73 29.86
N ARG A 49 -3.37 -14.43 30.41
CA ARG A 49 -2.74 -13.10 30.28
C ARG A 49 -2.14 -12.90 28.90
N GLU A 50 -1.55 -13.94 28.35
CA GLU A 50 -1.10 -13.99 26.97
C GLU A 50 -2.26 -13.81 25.99
N LEU A 51 -3.36 -14.54 26.17
CA LEU A 51 -4.57 -14.36 25.37
C LEU A 51 -5.10 -12.93 25.48
N LYS A 52 -5.18 -12.38 26.70
CA LYS A 52 -5.60 -10.99 26.91
C LYS A 52 -4.74 -10.00 26.13
N LEU A 53 -3.42 -10.14 26.20
CA LEU A 53 -2.48 -9.28 25.48
C LEU A 53 -2.64 -9.45 23.97
N ALA A 54 -2.75 -10.68 23.49
CA ALA A 54 -2.92 -10.99 22.07
C ALA A 54 -4.21 -10.36 21.50
N LEU A 55 -5.32 -10.43 22.22
CA LEU A 55 -6.60 -9.81 21.82
C LEU A 55 -6.49 -8.28 21.72
N ILE A 56 -5.79 -7.64 22.65
CA ILE A 56 -5.56 -6.19 22.63
C ILE A 56 -4.72 -5.79 21.41
N LEU A 57 -3.62 -6.51 21.16
CA LEU A 57 -2.75 -6.26 20.01
C LEU A 57 -3.42 -6.63 18.68
N GLY A 58 -4.36 -7.56 18.69
CA GLY A 58 -5.18 -7.96 17.55
C GLY A 58 -6.33 -7.01 17.23
N THR A 59 -6.58 -5.98 18.05
CA THR A 59 -7.75 -5.09 17.89
C THR A 59 -7.62 -4.25 16.60
N PRO A 60 -8.50 -4.44 15.60
CA PRO A 60 -8.37 -3.74 14.32
C PRO A 60 -8.52 -2.22 14.46
N GLY A 61 -7.67 -1.47 13.75
CA GLY A 61 -7.75 -0.01 13.68
C GLY A 61 -7.34 0.73 14.95
N HIS A 62 -6.90 0.02 15.99
CA HIS A 62 -6.40 0.64 17.22
C HIS A 62 -4.92 1.03 17.09
N PRO A 63 -4.45 2.17 17.64
CA PRO A 63 -3.04 2.59 17.54
C PRO A 63 -2.01 1.61 18.11
N VAL A 64 -2.45 0.75 19.05
CA VAL A 64 -1.60 -0.29 19.66
C VAL A 64 -1.53 -1.58 18.83
N ALA A 65 -2.31 -1.67 17.75
CA ALA A 65 -2.45 -2.91 17.01
C ALA A 65 -1.10 -3.36 16.44
N ASP A 66 -0.76 -4.61 16.71
CA ASP A 66 0.43 -5.29 16.21
C ASP A 66 0.01 -6.71 15.86
N LEU A 67 -0.59 -6.84 14.66
CA LEU A 67 -1.14 -8.11 14.17
C LEU A 67 -0.08 -9.21 14.09
N PRO A 68 1.17 -8.96 13.62
CA PRO A 68 2.22 -9.98 13.65
C PRO A 68 2.53 -10.48 15.06
N ARG A 69 2.63 -9.58 16.04
CA ARG A 69 2.90 -9.97 17.43
C ARG A 69 1.71 -10.72 18.04
N ALA A 70 0.48 -10.27 17.80
CA ALA A 70 -0.73 -10.96 18.23
C ALA A 70 -0.79 -12.38 17.64
N GLN A 71 -0.51 -12.54 16.35
CA GLN A 71 -0.43 -13.84 15.68
C GLN A 71 0.58 -14.78 16.34
N GLY A 72 1.76 -14.27 16.70
CA GLY A 72 2.79 -15.03 17.40
C GLY A 72 2.29 -15.59 18.73
N LEU A 73 1.74 -14.73 19.58
CA LEU A 73 1.18 -15.12 20.88
C LEU A 73 0.02 -16.12 20.73
N LEU A 74 -0.90 -15.91 19.79
CA LEU A 74 -2.00 -16.85 19.57
C LEU A 74 -1.50 -18.22 19.06
N ARG A 75 -0.43 -18.26 18.26
CA ARG A 75 0.19 -19.53 17.83
C ARG A 75 0.87 -20.26 18.97
N GLU A 76 1.55 -19.54 19.87
CA GLU A 76 2.14 -20.10 21.09
C GLU A 76 1.07 -20.73 21.99
N LEU A 77 -0.05 -20.04 22.18
CA LEU A 77 -1.23 -20.57 22.89
C LEU A 77 -1.81 -21.82 22.21
N MET A 78 -1.93 -21.82 20.88
CA MET A 78 -2.43 -22.95 20.12
C MET A 78 -1.47 -24.15 20.10
N ALA A 79 -0.20 -23.96 20.49
CA ALA A 79 0.75 -25.07 20.66
C ALA A 79 0.46 -25.92 21.91
N ASN A 80 -0.14 -25.32 22.97
CA ASN A 80 -0.50 -26.00 24.21
C ASN A 80 -1.97 -25.73 24.59
N PRO A 81 -2.94 -26.14 23.74
CA PRO A 81 -4.34 -25.74 23.88
C PRO A 81 -5.03 -26.31 25.13
N GLU A 82 -4.48 -27.36 25.74
CA GLU A 82 -4.93 -27.92 27.02
C GLU A 82 -4.73 -26.99 28.21
N MET A 83 -3.85 -25.98 28.11
CA MET A 83 -3.66 -24.96 29.14
C MET A 83 -4.76 -23.90 29.13
N LEU A 84 -5.58 -23.86 28.08
CA LEU A 84 -6.70 -22.94 27.92
C LEU A 84 -8.04 -23.57 28.30
N LEU A 85 -8.96 -22.75 28.82
CA LEU A 85 -10.35 -23.16 28.94
C LEU A 85 -10.94 -23.48 27.55
N PRO A 86 -11.95 -24.37 27.44
CA PRO A 86 -12.57 -24.69 26.15
C PRO A 86 -13.07 -23.44 25.39
N ALA A 87 -13.59 -22.46 26.12
CA ALA A 87 -14.05 -21.19 25.56
C ALA A 87 -12.88 -20.32 25.02
N GLU A 88 -11.79 -20.23 25.78
CA GLU A 88 -10.58 -19.50 25.37
C GLU A 88 -9.91 -20.13 24.16
N ARG A 89 -9.91 -21.46 24.07
CA ARG A 89 -9.41 -22.19 22.90
C ARG A 89 -10.20 -21.86 21.64
N ALA A 90 -11.53 -21.83 21.74
CA ALA A 90 -12.40 -21.45 20.62
C ALA A 90 -12.16 -20.00 20.19
N LEU A 91 -12.00 -19.09 21.15
CA LEU A 91 -11.67 -17.69 20.89
C LEU A 91 -10.29 -17.54 20.23
N THR A 92 -9.27 -18.21 20.78
CA THR A 92 -7.89 -18.19 20.25
C THR A 92 -7.86 -18.68 18.80
N PHE A 93 -8.57 -19.76 18.49
CA PHE A 93 -8.67 -20.28 17.14
C PHE A 93 -9.35 -19.29 16.18
N LEU A 94 -10.48 -18.70 16.59
CA LEU A 94 -11.19 -17.72 15.78
C LEU A 94 -10.32 -16.49 15.49
N GLU A 95 -9.73 -15.91 16.53
CA GLU A 95 -8.91 -14.71 16.42
C GLU A 95 -7.65 -14.95 15.61
N LEU A 96 -7.02 -16.12 15.75
CA LEU A 96 -5.86 -16.48 14.93
C LEU A 96 -6.25 -16.55 13.44
N SER A 97 -7.39 -17.15 13.10
CA SER A 97 -7.87 -17.19 11.71
C SER A 97 -8.14 -15.78 11.16
N LEU A 98 -8.77 -14.91 11.95
CA LEU A 98 -9.06 -13.54 11.53
C LEU A 98 -7.78 -12.73 11.30
N ILE A 99 -6.78 -12.88 12.17
CA ILE A 99 -5.48 -12.21 12.03
C ILE A 99 -4.69 -12.77 10.84
N ASP A 100 -4.70 -14.09 10.61
CA ASP A 100 -4.05 -14.71 9.45
C ASP A 100 -4.64 -14.18 8.12
N ASP A 101 -5.98 -14.06 8.04
CA ASP A 101 -6.67 -13.48 6.90
C ASP A 101 -6.31 -12.01 6.70
N HIS A 102 -6.29 -11.22 7.79
CA HIS A 102 -5.96 -9.81 7.74
C HIS A 102 -4.52 -9.58 7.26
N LEU A 103 -3.55 -10.32 7.80
CA LEU A 103 -2.14 -10.24 7.38
C LEU A 103 -1.96 -10.65 5.92
N THR A 104 -2.72 -11.64 5.44
CA THR A 104 -2.73 -12.05 4.03
C THR A 104 -3.24 -10.92 3.15
N LEU A 105 -4.35 -10.28 3.53
CA LEU A 105 -4.91 -9.13 2.82
C LEU A 105 -3.95 -7.93 2.80
N GLU A 106 -3.30 -7.63 3.92
CA GLU A 106 -2.31 -6.54 3.98
C GLU A 106 -1.08 -6.81 3.11
N ALA A 107 -0.60 -8.05 3.07
CA ALA A 107 0.51 -8.44 2.20
C ALA A 107 0.12 -8.30 0.73
N GLU A 108 -1.06 -8.77 0.35
CA GLU A 108 -1.58 -8.66 -1.02
C GLU A 108 -1.82 -7.20 -1.43
N ASN A 109 -2.39 -6.38 -0.55
CA ASN A 109 -2.60 -4.96 -0.81
C ASN A 109 -1.27 -4.23 -1.05
N ARG A 110 -0.25 -4.49 -0.21
CA ARG A 110 1.11 -3.98 -0.42
C ARG A 110 1.70 -4.43 -1.76
N ARG A 111 1.51 -5.69 -2.15
CA ARG A 111 1.96 -6.21 -3.44
C ARG A 111 1.30 -5.46 -4.60
N LEU A 112 -0.03 -5.34 -4.58
CA LEU A 112 -0.81 -4.66 -5.61
C LEU A 112 -0.44 -3.18 -5.73
N GLN A 113 -0.21 -2.49 -4.62
CA GLN A 113 0.25 -1.10 -4.63
C GLN A 113 1.63 -0.96 -5.29
N ASN A 114 2.58 -1.84 -4.95
CA ASN A 114 3.91 -1.83 -5.56
C ASN A 114 3.86 -2.12 -7.06
N ASP A 115 3.02 -3.07 -7.48
CA ASP A 115 2.84 -3.40 -8.89
C ASP A 115 2.18 -2.26 -9.66
N ALA A 116 1.21 -1.56 -9.06
CA ALA A 116 0.59 -0.38 -9.64
C ALA A 116 1.60 0.76 -9.85
N VAL A 117 2.46 1.03 -8.86
CA VAL A 117 3.54 2.04 -8.96
C VAL A 117 4.51 1.69 -10.09
N ARG A 118 4.95 0.42 -10.18
CA ARG A 118 5.84 -0.04 -11.24
C ARG A 118 5.20 0.07 -12.63
N ALA A 119 3.95 -0.34 -12.75
CA ALA A 119 3.21 -0.23 -14.01
C ALA A 119 3.07 1.24 -14.44
N ASP A 120 2.85 2.15 -13.49
CA ASP A 120 2.76 3.58 -13.78
C ASP A 120 4.09 4.18 -14.24
N GLN A 121 5.18 3.86 -13.53
CA GLN A 121 6.54 4.24 -13.93
C GLN A 121 6.87 3.75 -15.34
N GLN A 122 6.51 2.50 -15.67
CA GLN A 122 6.74 1.96 -17.02
C GLN A 122 5.91 2.68 -18.08
N ARG A 123 4.64 3.01 -17.78
CA ARG A 123 3.79 3.80 -18.69
C ARG A 123 4.38 5.19 -18.93
N MET A 124 4.82 5.87 -17.88
CA MET A 124 5.46 7.19 -17.97
C MET A 124 6.76 7.13 -18.78
N ALA A 125 7.61 6.13 -18.55
CA ALA A 125 8.85 5.95 -19.31
C ALA A 125 8.56 5.73 -20.80
N ASN A 126 7.60 4.86 -21.12
CA ASN A 126 7.19 4.61 -22.51
C ASN A 126 6.60 5.86 -23.18
N ALA A 127 5.80 6.64 -22.45
CA ALA A 127 5.24 7.90 -22.95
C ALA A 127 6.34 8.94 -23.22
N ASN A 128 7.30 9.09 -22.29
CA ASN A 128 8.43 9.98 -22.45
C ASN A 128 9.33 9.58 -23.63
N HIS A 129 9.59 8.29 -23.82
CA HIS A 129 10.34 7.81 -24.98
C HIS A 129 9.65 8.14 -26.31
N ARG A 130 8.33 7.97 -26.39
CA ARG A 130 7.55 8.36 -27.57
C ARG A 130 7.58 9.86 -27.79
N LEU A 131 7.40 10.65 -26.73
CA LEU A 131 7.47 12.10 -26.80
C LEU A 131 8.83 12.57 -27.31
N GLN A 132 9.92 11.97 -26.82
CA GLN A 132 11.26 12.30 -27.29
C GLN A 132 11.45 11.98 -28.76
N ALA A 133 10.99 10.81 -29.22
CA ALA A 133 11.05 10.44 -30.64
C ALA A 133 10.28 11.42 -31.53
N GLU A 134 9.08 11.85 -31.12
CA GLU A 134 8.28 12.85 -31.85
C GLU A 134 8.95 14.23 -31.85
N LEU A 135 9.61 14.63 -30.75
CA LEU A 135 10.37 15.89 -30.69
C LEU A 135 11.57 15.87 -31.65
N ASP A 136 12.29 14.76 -31.70
CA ASP A 136 13.45 14.58 -32.58
C ASP A 136 13.01 14.61 -34.06
N GLU A 137 11.90 13.96 -34.41
CA GLU A 137 11.33 14.00 -35.76
C GLU A 137 10.82 15.40 -36.12
N ASN A 138 10.17 16.11 -35.19
CA ASN A 138 9.74 17.49 -35.42
C ASN A 138 10.95 18.40 -35.71
N ALA A 139 12.04 18.23 -34.97
CA ALA A 139 13.28 18.97 -35.19
C ALA A 139 13.89 18.67 -36.56
N ARG A 140 13.86 17.41 -37.00
CA ARG A 140 14.31 17.00 -38.34
C ARG A 140 13.46 17.64 -39.44
N LEU A 141 12.13 17.54 -39.36
CA LEU A 141 11.21 18.09 -40.36
C LEU A 141 11.35 19.62 -40.47
N ARG A 142 11.62 20.33 -39.36
CA ARG A 142 11.89 21.77 -39.39
C ARG A 142 13.14 22.10 -40.21
N ARG A 143 14.23 21.34 -40.04
CA ARG A 143 15.45 21.53 -40.84
C ARG A 143 15.19 21.27 -42.33
N GLU A 144 14.48 20.20 -42.65
CA GLU A 144 14.12 19.88 -44.04
C GLU A 144 13.26 20.99 -44.67
N LEU A 145 12.34 21.60 -43.91
CA LEU A 145 11.55 22.76 -44.36
C LEU A 145 12.40 24.01 -44.57
N GLU A 146 13.35 24.31 -43.67
CA GLU A 146 14.28 25.44 -43.83
C GLU A 146 15.15 25.27 -45.07
N GLU A 147 15.70 24.07 -45.30
CA GLU A 147 16.46 23.77 -46.51
C GLU A 147 15.63 23.89 -47.79
N ALA A 148 14.39 23.40 -47.78
CA ALA A 148 13.48 23.54 -48.92
C ALA A 148 13.15 25.00 -49.21
N ARG A 149 12.91 25.83 -48.19
CA ARG A 149 12.68 27.27 -48.33
C ARG A 149 13.91 27.97 -48.90
N ALA A 150 15.10 27.68 -48.37
CA ALA A 150 16.34 28.26 -48.87
C ALA A 150 16.59 27.93 -50.36
N LYS A 151 16.25 26.70 -50.79
CA LYS A 151 16.31 26.30 -52.21
C LYS A 151 15.31 27.09 -53.07
N LEU A 152 14.08 27.28 -52.60
CA LEU A 152 13.08 28.08 -53.32
C LEU A 152 13.51 29.55 -53.46
N ASP A 153 14.04 30.15 -52.39
CA ASP A 153 14.55 31.53 -52.42
C ASP A 153 15.73 31.68 -53.39
N ALA A 154 16.61 30.68 -53.45
CA ALA A 154 17.70 30.65 -54.42
C ALA A 154 17.18 30.61 -55.87
N ILE A 155 16.18 29.76 -56.15
CA ILE A 155 15.53 29.70 -57.47
C ILE A 155 14.87 31.04 -57.81
N ALA A 156 14.10 31.63 -56.89
CA ALA A 156 13.45 32.92 -57.09
C ALA A 156 14.46 34.05 -57.37
N ASN A 157 15.61 34.05 -56.69
CA ASN A 157 16.70 35.01 -56.96
C ASN A 157 17.34 34.78 -58.34
N ILE A 158 17.54 33.52 -58.75
CA ILE A 158 18.03 33.18 -60.10
C ILE A 158 17.05 33.68 -61.15
N GLU A 159 15.75 33.41 -61.00
CA GLU A 159 14.70 33.88 -61.91
C GLU A 159 14.67 35.40 -62.02
N ARG A 160 14.77 36.12 -60.89
CA ARG A 160 14.85 37.59 -60.89
C ARG A 160 16.09 38.07 -61.67
N SER A 161 17.25 37.48 -61.41
CA SER A 161 18.49 37.85 -62.10
C SER A 161 18.48 37.54 -63.61
N LEU A 162 17.79 36.46 -64.03
CA LEU A 162 17.58 36.13 -65.43
C LEU A 162 16.64 37.13 -66.12
N ASN A 163 15.59 37.55 -65.42
CA ASN A 163 14.64 38.53 -65.94
C ASN A 163 15.27 39.93 -66.04
N GLU A 164 16.12 40.31 -65.07
CA GLU A 164 16.91 41.56 -65.07
C GLU A 164 18.05 41.58 -66.10
N ARG A 165 18.58 40.41 -66.52
CA ARG A 165 19.50 40.32 -67.67
C ARG A 165 18.81 40.43 -69.02
N LYS A 166 17.47 40.28 -69.08
CA LYS A 166 16.68 40.27 -70.31
C LYS A 166 16.18 41.63 -70.86
N PRO A 167 16.31 42.81 -70.21
CA PRO A 167 16.05 44.09 -70.85
C PRO A 167 17.37 44.65 -71.42
N GLY A 168 17.61 44.44 -72.71
CA GLY A 168 18.79 45.04 -73.38
C GLY A 168 19.25 44.40 -74.69
N SER A 169 18.63 43.31 -75.16
CA SER A 169 18.93 42.73 -76.48
C SER A 169 17.97 43.23 -77.56
N THR A 170 17.85 44.56 -77.68
CA THR A 170 17.30 45.21 -78.89
C THR A 170 18.21 46.39 -79.21
N GLY A 171 19.16 46.19 -80.11
CA GLY A 171 19.97 47.28 -80.65
C GLY A 171 21.32 46.87 -81.18
N ARG A 172 21.36 46.27 -82.38
CA ARG A 172 21.98 46.82 -83.60
C ARG A 172 22.01 45.76 -84.70
#